data_AF-A0A351SAQ8-F1
#
_entry.id   AF-A0A351SAQ8-F1
#
_cell.length_a   1.000
_cell.length_b   1.000
_cell.length_c   1.000
_cell.angle_alpha   90.00
_cell.angle_beta   90.00
_cell.angle_gamma   90.00
#
_symmetry.space_group_name_H-M   'P 1'
#
loop_
_entity.id
_entity.type
_entity.pdbx_description
1 polymer ?
#
loop_
_entity_poly.entity_id
_entity_poly.type
_entity_poly.pdbx_seq_one_letter_code
_entity_poly.pdbx_strand_id
1 'polypeptide(L)'
;MNRYPLWKYLLVLVVVLVGLVYALPNIYGDSPAVQIRARTAALDETLTQQVKEVLEEARIESFTVYLEQETLVLRFEQLEDQLRAKDALSIA
;
A
#
# COMPACT_ATOMS: atom_id res chain seq x y z
N MET A 1 2.18 38.72 -39.89
CA MET A 1 2.26 37.25 -39.81
C MET A 1 2.64 36.88 -38.37
N ASN A 2 1.68 36.38 -37.58
CA ASN A 2 1.76 36.25 -36.11
C ASN A 2 2.61 35.03 -35.67
N ARG A 3 3.90 35.04 -35.98
CA ARG A 3 4.82 33.97 -35.54
C ARG A 3 5.29 34.29 -34.14
N TYR A 4 4.95 33.43 -33.19
CA TYR A 4 5.56 33.50 -31.87
C TYR A 4 7.06 33.20 -31.95
N PRO A 5 7.87 33.84 -31.11
CA PRO A 5 9.30 33.62 -31.09
C PRO A 5 9.62 32.19 -30.62
N LEU A 6 10.64 31.58 -31.22
CA LEU A 6 11.03 30.17 -31.03
C LEU A 6 11.22 29.75 -29.57
N TRP A 7 11.66 30.68 -28.72
CA TRP A 7 11.86 30.43 -27.29
C TRP A 7 10.58 30.02 -26.56
N LYS A 8 9.40 30.48 -26.99
CA LYS A 8 8.13 30.11 -26.37
C LYS A 8 7.81 28.64 -26.59
N TYR A 9 8.05 28.14 -27.80
CA TYR A 9 7.86 26.73 -28.12
C TYR A 9 8.86 25.86 -27.37
N LEU A 10 10.11 26.32 -27.24
CA LEU A 10 11.15 25.62 -26.49
C LEU A 10 10.84 25.57 -24.98
N LEU A 11 10.31 26.66 -24.43
CA LEU A 11 9.87 26.71 -23.03
C LEU A 11 8.70 25.75 -22.79
N VAL A 12 7.71 25.71 -23.68
CA VAL A 12 6.60 24.74 -23.59
C VAL A 12 7.12 23.31 -23.65
N LEU A 13 8.03 23.01 -24.57
CA LEU A 13 8.62 21.67 -24.69
C LEU A 13 9.35 21.26 -23.40
N VAL A 14 10.16 22.15 -22.82
CA VAL A 14 10.88 21.89 -21.56
C VAL A 14 9.90 21.63 -20.41
N VAL A 15 8.86 22.46 -20.27
CA VAL A 15 7.85 22.27 -19.22
C VAL A 15 7.12 20.94 -19.38
N VAL A 16 6.76 20.55 -20.61
CA VAL A 16 6.14 19.25 -20.89
C VAL A 16 7.07 18.09 -20.56
N LEU A 17 8.35 18.18 -20.91
CA LEU A 17 9.35 17.15 -20.59
C LEU A 17 9.55 16.99 -19.08
N VAL A 18 9.64 18.11 -18.34
CA VAL A 18 9.73 18.08 -16.87
C VAL A 18 8.46 17.51 -16.26
N GLY A 19 7.29 17.87 -16.78
CA GLY A 19 6.01 17.31 -16.36
C GLY A 19 5.90 15.81 -16.62
N LEU A 20 6.43 15.32 -17.75
CA LEU A 20 6.51 13.89 -18.05
C LEU A 20 7.46 13.15 -17.10
N VAL A 21 8.65 13.69 -16.85
CA VAL A 21 9.61 13.11 -15.88
C VAL A 21 9.02 13.10 -14.47
N TYR A 22 8.29 14.15 -14.09
CA TYR A 22 7.63 14.24 -12.79
C TYR A 22 6.40 13.31 -12.67
N ALA A 23 5.70 13.09 -13.78
CA ALA A 23 4.60 12.12 -13.86
C ALA A 23 5.10 10.67 -13.96
N LEU A 24 6.39 10.46 -14.25
CA LEU A 24 7.06 9.17 -14.23
C LEU A 24 7.60 8.86 -12.82
N PRO A 25 7.36 7.65 -12.31
CA PRO A 25 6.07 7.07 -12.06
C PRO A 25 5.82 7.18 -10.55
N ASN A 26 4.57 7.35 -10.20
CA ASN A 26 4.10 6.94 -8.89
C ASN A 26 4.28 5.39 -8.78
N ILE A 27 5.51 4.90 -8.51
CA ILE A 27 5.84 3.46 -8.40
C ILE A 27 5.44 2.89 -7.05
N TYR A 28 4.78 3.68 -6.21
CA TYR A 28 4.01 3.13 -5.10
C TYR A 28 2.78 2.48 -5.73
N GLY A 29 2.96 1.26 -6.23
CA GLY A 29 1.86 0.36 -6.53
C GLY A 29 1.00 0.19 -5.28
N ASP A 30 -0.23 -0.29 -5.47
CA ASP A 30 -1.11 -0.59 -4.34
C ASP A 30 -0.34 -1.47 -3.35
N SER A 31 -0.19 -0.98 -2.11
CA SER A 31 0.38 -1.73 -1.00
C SER A 31 -0.80 -2.29 -0.20
N PRO A 32 -1.38 -3.43 -0.60
CA PRO A 32 -2.56 -3.97 0.04
C PRO A 32 -2.25 -4.28 1.49
N ALA A 33 -3.07 -3.77 2.41
CA ALA A 33 -2.83 -3.92 3.84
C ALA A 33 -4.14 -4.05 4.63
N VAL A 34 -4.10 -4.87 5.69
CA VAL A 34 -5.15 -4.98 6.70
C VAL A 34 -4.63 -4.35 7.99
N GLN A 35 -5.43 -3.46 8.58
CA GLN A 35 -5.11 -2.80 9.85
C GLN A 35 -6.04 -3.34 10.94
N ILE A 36 -5.45 -3.85 12.02
CA ILE A 36 -6.16 -4.34 13.19
C ILE A 36 -5.92 -3.36 14.33
N ARG A 37 -6.99 -2.71 14.78
CA ARG A 37 -6.99 -1.85 15.97
C ARG A 37 -7.72 -2.57 17.09
N ALA A 38 -7.00 -2.87 18.16
CA ALA A 38 -7.62 -3.46 19.34
C ALA A 38 -8.34 -2.35 20.13
N ARG A 39 -9.62 -2.59 20.46
CA ARG A 39 -10.43 -1.63 21.25
C ARG A 39 -10.25 -1.82 22.76
N THR A 40 -9.84 -3.03 23.19
CA THR A 40 -9.74 -3.42 24.61
C THR A 40 -8.57 -4.36 24.90
N ALA A 41 -7.95 -4.97 23.88
CA ALA A 41 -6.83 -5.90 24.04
C ALA A 41 -5.49 -5.17 23.83
N ALA A 42 -4.47 -5.55 24.59
CA ALA A 42 -3.10 -5.13 24.28
C ALA A 42 -2.69 -5.72 22.93
N LEU A 43 -2.09 -4.91 22.08
CA LEU A 43 -1.45 -5.36 20.84
C LEU A 43 -0.11 -6.00 21.20
N ASP A 44 -0.18 -7.22 21.73
CA ASP A 44 0.96 -8.00 22.20
C ASP A 44 1.35 -9.10 21.21
N GLU A 45 2.47 -9.77 21.49
CA GLU A 45 2.96 -10.92 20.71
C GLU A 45 1.92 -12.03 20.58
N THR A 46 1.02 -12.18 21.56
CA THR A 46 -0.07 -13.18 21.55
C THR A 46 -1.10 -12.92 20.45
N LEU A 47 -1.49 -11.66 20.25
CA LEU A 47 -2.39 -11.28 19.16
C LEU A 47 -1.70 -11.50 17.81
N THR A 48 -0.40 -11.19 17.74
CA THR A 48 0.40 -11.41 16.53
C THR A 48 0.49 -12.90 16.18
N GLN A 49 0.65 -13.78 17.19
CA GLN A 49 0.63 -15.23 17.00
C GLN A 49 -0.73 -15.73 16.54
N GLN A 50 -1.84 -15.30 17.15
CA GLN A 50 -3.19 -15.69 16.71
C GLN A 50 -3.46 -15.27 15.26
N VAL A 51 -3.07 -14.05 14.90
CA VAL A 51 -3.22 -13.56 13.52
C VAL A 51 -2.40 -14.43 12.56
N LYS A 52 -1.18 -14.83 12.93
CA LYS A 52 -0.37 -15.74 12.11
C LYS A 52 -1.04 -17.10 11.94
N GLU A 53 -1.54 -17.71 13.01
CA GLU A 53 -2.21 -19.02 12.95
C GLU A 53 -3.43 -19.00 12.02
N VAL A 54 -4.28 -17.97 12.13
CA VAL A 54 -5.46 -17.81 11.26
C VAL A 54 -5.05 -17.63 9.79
N LEU A 55 -3.99 -16.88 9.52
CA LEU A 55 -3.49 -16.69 8.15
C LEU A 55 -2.82 -17.93 7.58
N GLU A 56 -2.10 -18.70 8.40
CA GLU A 56 -1.54 -20.00 8.03
C GLU A 56 -2.64 -21.01 7.70
N GLU A 57 -3.71 -21.08 8.50
CA GLU A 57 -4.87 -21.93 8.22
C GLU A 57 -5.58 -21.54 6.91
N ALA A 58 -5.61 -20.23 6.60
CA ALA A 58 -6.11 -19.70 5.34
C ALA A 58 -5.16 -19.91 4.13
N ARG A 59 -3.97 -20.49 4.36
CA ARG A 59 -2.87 -20.69 3.39
C ARG A 59 -2.34 -19.37 2.79
N ILE A 60 -2.20 -18.34 3.62
CA ILE A 60 -1.64 -17.05 3.25
C ILE A 60 -0.26 -16.95 3.91
N GLU A 61 0.81 -17.18 3.12
CA GLU A 61 2.19 -17.24 3.63
C GLU A 61 2.97 -15.93 3.35
N SER A 62 2.56 -15.18 2.33
CA SER A 62 3.23 -13.96 1.83
C SER A 62 2.66 -12.69 2.47
N PHE A 63 3.03 -12.45 3.73
CA PHE A 63 2.65 -11.21 4.42
C PHE A 63 3.72 -10.72 5.39
N THR A 64 3.76 -9.41 5.60
CA THR A 64 4.61 -8.75 6.61
C THR A 64 3.74 -8.17 7.70
N VAL A 65 4.09 -8.45 8.96
CA VAL A 65 3.40 -7.88 10.13
C VAL A 65 4.31 -6.89 10.84
N TYR A 66 3.78 -5.71 11.14
CA TYR A 66 4.46 -4.73 11.97
C TYR A 66 3.46 -3.94 12.82
N LEU A 67 3.91 -3.47 13.98
CA LEU A 67 3.14 -2.61 14.85
C LEU A 67 3.45 -1.16 14.53
N GLU A 68 2.43 -0.37 14.20
CA GLU A 68 2.54 1.05 13.91
C GLU A 68 1.51 1.81 14.74
N GLN A 69 1.96 2.69 15.65
CA GLN A 69 1.10 3.57 16.45
C GLN A 69 -0.11 2.86 17.10
N GLU A 70 0.14 1.76 17.82
CA GLU A 70 -0.92 0.94 18.43
C GLU A 70 -1.93 0.39 17.40
N THR A 71 -1.46 0.09 16.20
CA THR A 71 -2.21 -0.65 15.18
C THR A 71 -1.33 -1.78 14.67
N LEU A 72 -1.86 -2.99 14.62
CA LEU A 72 -1.18 -4.10 13.97
C LEU A 72 -1.46 -4.01 12.47
N VAL A 73 -0.42 -3.84 11.68
CA VAL A 73 -0.52 -3.71 10.23
C VAL A 73 0.01 -4.96 9.57
N LEU A 74 -0.82 -5.55 8.72
CA LEU A 74 -0.50 -6.70 7.88
C LEU A 74 -0.41 -6.21 6.45
N ARG A 75 0.79 -6.21 5.87
CA ARG A 75 1.02 -5.86 4.46
C ARG A 75 1.14 -7.12 3.64
N PHE A 76 0.45 -7.15 2.51
CA PHE A 76 0.42 -8.27 1.58
C PHE A 76 1.12 -7.90 0.27
N GLU A 77 1.60 -8.90 -0.46
CA GLU A 77 2.14 -8.70 -1.80
C GLU A 77 1.03 -8.59 -2.86
N GLN A 78 -0.12 -9.21 -2.61
CA GLN A 78 -1.23 -9.29 -3.55
C GLN A 78 -2.55 -8.83 -2.90
N LEU A 79 -3.41 -8.17 -3.69
CA LEU A 79 -4.73 -7.72 -3.24
C LEU A 79 -5.63 -8.89 -2.85
N GLU A 80 -5.51 -10.02 -3.55
CA GLU A 80 -6.26 -11.24 -3.28
C GLU A 80 -5.96 -11.81 -1.89
N ASP A 81 -4.68 -11.82 -1.49
CA ASP A 81 -4.26 -12.24 -0.16
C ASP A 81 -4.82 -11.32 0.93
N GLN A 82 -4.83 -10.00 0.69
CA GLN A 82 -5.43 -9.04 1.62
C GLN A 82 -6.93 -9.26 1.79
N LEU A 83 -7.66 -9.54 0.71
CA LEU A 83 -9.10 -9.80 0.77
C LEU A 83 -9.39 -11.09 1.53
N ARG A 84 -8.64 -12.16 1.25
CA ARG A 84 -8.77 -13.44 1.97
C ARG A 84 -8.41 -13.31 3.45
N ALA A 85 -7.35 -12.56 3.76
CA ALA A 85 -6.95 -12.27 5.13
C ALA A 85 -8.03 -11.50 5.88
N LYS A 86 -8.59 -10.45 5.25
CA LYS A 86 -9.70 -9.69 5.82
C LYS A 86 -10.90 -10.59 6.12
N ASP A 87 -11.28 -11.46 5.19
CA ASP A 87 -12.42 -12.37 5.38
C ASP A 87 -12.15 -13.36 6.52
N ALA A 88 -10.97 -13.99 6.56
CA ALA A 88 -10.58 -14.90 7.64
C ALA A 88 -10.57 -14.23 9.02
N LEU A 89 -10.00 -13.01 9.10
CA LEU A 89 -9.91 -12.23 10.34
C LEU A 89 -11.24 -11.61 10.78
N SER A 90 -12.21 -11.47 9.88
CA SER A 90 -13.55 -10.95 10.22
C SER A 90 -14.48 -12.00 10.82
N ILE A 91 -14.15 -13.28 10.64
CA ILE A 91 -14.94 -14.42 11.11
C ILE A 91 -14.44 -14.92 12.47
N ALA A 92 -13.21 -14.57 12.86
CA ALA A 92 -12.60 -14.84 14.16
C ALA A 92 -13.04 -13.84 15.24
#